data_AF-A0AAV5E222-F1
#
_entry.id   AF-A0AAV5E222-F1
#
_cell.length_a   1.000
_cell.length_b   1.000
_cell.length_c   1.000
_cell.angle_alpha   90.00
_cell.angle_beta   90.00
_cell.angle_gamma   90.00
#
_symmetry.space_group_name_H-M   'P 1'
#
loop_
_entity.id
_entity.type
_entity.pdbx_description
1 polymer ?
#
loop_
_entity_poly.entity_id
_entity_poly.type
_entity_poly.pdbx_seq_one_letter_code
_entity_poly.pdbx_strand_id
1 'polypeptide(L)'
;MAGWRGKLLSYAARVELIKSCLASIPVYLMSFIKLPKWAIEILNSHMAHCLWNNTENQHKYHLAHWKLVRMRKEYGGFGILDLRDLNICLLGSWLKRYQVDNDKIWKQVVDHKYKTSQPNVFCSNAQVSSHFFKGFIWAAQVAKMGYR
;
A
#
# COMPACT_ATOMS: atom_id res chain seq x y z
N MET A 1 8.81 18.88 9.12
CA MET A 1 9.39 17.73 9.86
C MET A 1 10.82 18.10 10.24
N ALA A 2 11.03 18.53 11.49
CA ALA A 2 12.18 19.31 11.94
C ALA A 2 13.56 18.60 11.81
N GLY A 3 14.60 19.42 11.64
CA GLY A 3 15.97 19.14 11.18
C GLY A 3 16.87 18.15 11.95
N TRP A 4 16.34 17.31 12.84
CA TRP A 4 17.15 16.42 13.69
C TRP A 4 17.46 15.05 13.07
N ARG A 5 16.61 14.52 12.18
CA ARG A 5 16.73 13.13 11.70
C ARG A 5 17.67 12.92 10.50
N GLY A 6 17.86 13.91 9.64
CA GLY A 6 18.64 13.73 8.40
C GLY A 6 20.16 13.70 8.60
N LYS A 7 20.68 14.52 9.53
CA LYS A 7 22.13 14.76 9.66
C LYS A 7 22.89 13.64 10.38
N LEU A 8 22.25 12.88 11.26
CA LEU A 8 22.91 11.87 12.12
C LEU A 8 22.71 10.42 11.66
N LEU A 9 21.79 10.16 10.71
CA LEU A 9 21.49 8.80 10.28
C LEU A 9 22.39 8.38 9.11
N SER A 10 23.03 7.22 9.27
CA SER A 10 23.71 6.51 8.20
C SER A 10 22.72 6.11 7.10
N TYR A 11 23.22 5.81 5.90
CA TYR A 11 22.37 5.39 4.79
C TYR A 11 21.53 4.14 5.12
N ALA A 12 22.15 3.16 5.79
CA ALA A 12 21.46 1.96 6.26
C ALA A 12 20.34 2.29 7.25
N ALA A 13 20.60 3.19 8.20
CA ALA A 13 19.60 3.60 9.19
C ALA A 13 18.42 4.35 8.54
N ARG A 14 18.65 5.09 7.46
CA ARG A 14 17.58 5.73 6.67
C ARG A 14 16.73 4.72 5.92
N VAL A 15 17.33 3.69 5.33
CA VAL A 15 16.59 2.60 4.68
C VAL A 15 15.69 1.90 5.72
N GLU A 16 16.21 1.66 6.92
CA GLU A 16 15.44 1.03 8.00
C GLU A 16 14.33 1.94 8.53
N LEU A 17 14.60 3.24 8.63
CA LEU A 17 13.59 4.25 8.95
C LEU A 17 12.46 4.27 7.92
N ILE A 18 12.79 4.17 6.62
CA ILE A 18 11.79 4.12 5.55
C ILE A 18 10.96 2.84 5.66
N LYS A 19 11.59 1.68 5.90
CA LYS A 19 10.89 0.39 6.08
C LYS A 19 9.95 0.41 7.27
N SER A 20 10.37 0.95 8.41
CA SER A 20 9.54 1.06 9.62
C SER A 20 8.42 2.11 9.49
N CYS A 21 8.68 3.24 8.83
CA CYS A 21 7.67 4.26 8.54
C CYS A 21 6.60 3.75 7.57
N LEU A 22 7.03 3.03 6.53
CA LEU A 22 6.13 2.31 5.62
C LEU A 22 5.24 1.33 6.37
N ALA A 23 5.79 0.58 7.33
CA ALA A 23 5.05 -0.43 8.08
C ALA A 23 3.92 0.16 8.95
N SER A 24 4.04 1.41 9.41
CA SER A 24 3.14 1.95 10.45
C SER A 24 2.09 2.93 9.91
N ILE A 25 2.47 3.88 9.05
CA ILE A 25 1.58 5.01 8.72
C ILE A 25 0.67 4.71 7.51
N PRO A 26 1.21 4.43 6.29
CA PRO A 26 0.37 4.23 5.13
C PRO A 26 -0.24 2.82 5.07
N VAL A 27 0.36 1.81 5.72
CA VAL A 27 -0.10 0.40 5.64
C VAL A 27 -1.52 0.21 6.14
N TYR A 28 -1.91 0.89 7.22
CA TYR A 28 -3.28 0.83 7.70
C TYR A 28 -4.27 1.34 6.63
N LEU A 29 -4.02 2.51 6.05
CA LEU A 29 -4.87 3.08 4.99
C LEU A 29 -4.87 2.22 3.73
N MET A 30 -3.71 1.69 3.34
CA MET A 30 -3.58 0.77 2.20
C MET A 30 -4.33 -0.55 2.42
N SER A 31 -4.56 -0.97 3.67
CA SER A 31 -5.35 -2.17 3.93
C SER A 31 -6.84 -1.96 3.68
N PHE A 32 -7.34 -0.73 3.81
CA PHE A 32 -8.76 -0.42 3.64
C PHE A 32 -9.08 0.31 2.34
N ILE A 33 -8.12 0.97 1.69
CA ILE A 33 -8.38 1.83 0.54
C ILE A 33 -7.41 1.49 -0.57
N LYS A 34 -7.92 1.40 -1.80
CA LYS A 34 -7.08 1.38 -3.00
C LYS A 34 -6.48 2.77 -3.20
N LEU A 35 -5.18 2.90 -3.02
CA LEU A 35 -4.52 4.19 -3.21
C LEU A 35 -4.51 4.57 -4.69
N PRO A 36 -4.79 5.85 -5.03
CA PRO A 36 -4.60 6.33 -6.39
C PRO A 36 -3.11 6.42 -6.71
N LYS A 37 -2.76 6.32 -8.01
CA LYS A 37 -1.37 6.33 -8.48
C LYS A 37 -0.59 7.56 -8.00
N TRP A 38 -1.21 8.75 -8.09
CA TRP A 38 -0.60 10.00 -7.64
C TRP A 38 -0.22 9.98 -6.14
N ALA A 39 -1.02 9.35 -5.29
CA ALA A 39 -0.73 9.28 -3.86
C ALA A 39 0.47 8.36 -3.59
N ILE A 40 0.56 7.24 -4.32
CA ILE A 40 1.71 6.34 -4.28
C ILE A 40 2.97 7.06 -4.77
N GLU A 41 2.87 7.86 -5.82
CA GLU A 41 3.97 8.69 -6.34
C GLU A 41 4.44 9.73 -5.32
N ILE A 42 3.51 10.42 -4.64
CA ILE A 42 3.85 11.36 -3.56
C ILE A 42 4.57 10.65 -2.41
N LEU A 43 4.07 9.49 -1.96
CA LEU A 43 4.73 8.69 -0.92
C LEU A 43 6.14 8.26 -1.35
N ASN A 44 6.29 7.80 -2.59
CA ASN A 44 7.59 7.45 -3.17
C ASN A 44 8.55 8.65 -3.19
N SER A 45 8.06 9.83 -3.57
CA SER A 45 8.85 11.07 -3.53
C SER A 45 9.32 11.38 -2.12
N HIS A 46 8.44 11.34 -1.11
CA HIS A 46 8.83 11.58 0.29
C HIS A 46 9.88 10.58 0.79
N MET A 47 9.74 9.29 0.46
CA MET A 47 10.74 8.29 0.79
C MET A 47 12.08 8.54 0.08
N ALA A 48 12.04 8.97 -1.18
CA ALA A 48 13.25 9.33 -1.93
C ALA A 48 13.97 10.55 -1.33
N HIS A 49 13.22 11.59 -0.94
CA HIS A 49 13.78 12.75 -0.25
C HIS A 49 14.41 12.36 1.10
N CYS A 50 13.77 11.45 1.84
CA CYS A 50 14.30 10.94 3.11
C CYS A 50 15.60 10.15 2.91
N LEU A 51 15.66 9.29 1.89
CA LEU A 51 16.83 8.45 1.61
C LEU A 51 18.06 9.29 1.21
N TRP A 52 17.87 10.21 0.27
CA TRP A 52 18.95 11.05 -0.28
C TRP A 52 19.24 12.31 0.54
N ASN A 53 18.50 12.54 1.62
CA ASN A 53 18.65 13.71 2.51
C ASN A 53 18.60 15.03 1.73
N ASN A 54 17.53 15.17 0.96
CA ASN A 54 17.19 16.39 0.28
C ASN A 54 16.41 17.27 1.28
N THR A 55 17.15 18.05 2.07
CA THR A 55 16.60 19.04 3.01
C THR A 55 16.41 20.38 2.29
N GLU A 56 15.47 21.21 2.77
CA GLU A 56 15.05 22.48 2.14
C GLU A 56 16.20 23.39 1.67
N ASN A 57 17.37 23.36 2.33
CA ASN A 57 18.53 24.19 1.98
C ASN A 57 19.73 23.44 1.37
N GLN A 58 19.63 22.13 1.13
CA GLN A 58 20.71 21.34 0.50
C GLN A 58 20.13 20.31 -0.47
N HIS A 59 20.19 20.64 -1.76
CA HIS A 59 19.84 19.71 -2.82
C HIS A 59 20.95 18.67 -2.97
N LYS A 60 20.59 17.39 -2.83
CA LYS A 60 21.46 16.25 -3.15
C LYS A 60 20.87 15.49 -4.32
N TYR A 61 21.73 15.13 -5.27
CA TYR A 61 21.33 14.36 -6.45
C TYR A 61 20.85 12.96 -6.05
N HIS A 62 19.76 12.52 -6.69
CA HIS A 62 19.30 11.15 -6.59
C HIS A 62 20.28 10.24 -7.35
N LEU A 63 21.09 9.47 -6.62
CA LEU A 63 22.11 8.60 -7.23
C LEU A 63 21.54 7.40 -7.99
N ALA A 64 20.28 7.06 -7.72
CA ALA A 64 19.59 5.97 -8.40
C ALA A 64 18.10 6.28 -8.57
N HIS A 65 17.54 5.76 -9.66
CA HIS A 65 16.11 5.85 -9.92
C HIS A 65 15.31 5.07 -8.87
N TRP A 66 14.20 5.64 -8.39
CA TRP A 66 13.40 5.03 -7.31
C TRP A 66 12.90 3.61 -7.63
N LYS A 67 12.64 3.33 -8.92
CA LYS A 67 12.23 1.97 -9.33
C LYS A 67 13.31 0.91 -9.08
N LEU A 68 14.59 1.26 -9.11
CA LEU A 68 15.70 0.34 -8.80
C LEU A 68 15.84 0.18 -7.28
N VAL A 69 15.73 1.29 -6.55
CA VAL A 69 15.79 1.33 -5.08
C VAL A 69 14.76 0.41 -4.43
N ARG A 70 13.53 0.39 -4.95
CA ARG A 70 12.42 -0.45 -4.46
C ARG A 70 12.46 -1.92 -4.93
N MET A 71 13.47 -2.33 -5.70
CA MET A 71 13.60 -3.75 -6.04
C MET A 71 14.05 -4.56 -4.81
N ARG A 72 13.80 -5.88 -4.84
CA ARG A 72 14.33 -6.78 -3.82
C ARG A 72 15.86 -6.75 -3.86
N LYS A 73 16.49 -7.05 -2.71
CA LYS A 73 17.96 -7.12 -2.59
C LYS A 73 18.58 -8.11 -3.57
N GLU A 74 17.89 -9.22 -3.84
CA GLU A 74 18.27 -10.24 -4.82
C GLU A 74 18.44 -9.68 -6.25
N TYR A 75 17.70 -8.62 -6.59
CA TYR A 75 17.77 -7.96 -7.89
C TYR A 75 18.58 -6.64 -7.85
N GLY A 76 19.41 -6.45 -6.82
CA GLY A 76 20.27 -5.26 -6.68
C GLY A 76 19.59 -4.01 -6.10
N GLY A 77 18.36 -4.12 -5.58
CA GLY A 77 17.68 -3.02 -4.88
C GLY A 77 17.92 -2.98 -3.37
N PHE A 78 17.29 -2.04 -2.65
CA PHE A 78 17.41 -1.94 -1.18
C PHE A 78 16.38 -2.78 -0.41
N GLY A 79 15.51 -3.50 -1.13
CA GLY A 79 14.45 -4.31 -0.54
C GLY A 79 13.37 -3.47 0.14
N ILE A 80 13.11 -2.27 -0.38
CA ILE A 80 11.95 -1.46 0.01
C ILE A 80 10.75 -1.98 -0.78
N LEU A 81 9.65 -2.34 -0.11
CA LEU A 81 8.46 -2.89 -0.77
C LEU A 81 7.85 -1.88 -1.75
N ASP A 82 7.40 -2.35 -2.91
CA ASP A 82 6.56 -1.54 -3.79
C ASP A 82 5.20 -1.30 -3.12
N LEU A 83 4.91 -0.04 -2.84
CA LEU A 83 3.63 0.42 -2.28
C LEU A 83 2.43 -0.04 -3.09
N ARG A 84 2.55 -0.10 -4.42
CA ARG A 84 1.48 -0.57 -5.29
C ARG A 84 1.19 -2.04 -5.02
N ASP A 85 2.20 -2.88 -5.08
CA ASP A 85 2.06 -4.33 -4.88
C ASP A 85 1.62 -4.64 -3.44
N LEU A 86 2.12 -3.88 -2.47
CA LEU A 86 1.71 -3.98 -1.07
C LEU A 86 0.22 -3.64 -0.89
N ASN A 87 -0.28 -2.56 -1.49
CA ASN A 87 -1.70 -2.20 -1.44
C ASN A 87 -2.59 -3.31 -2.02
N ILE A 88 -2.17 -3.91 -3.13
CA ILE A 88 -2.88 -5.01 -3.79
C ILE A 88 -2.87 -6.26 -2.92
N CYS A 89 -1.71 -6.63 -2.37
CA CYS A 89 -1.59 -7.77 -1.46
C CYS A 89 -2.45 -7.59 -0.20
N LEU A 90 -2.48 -6.39 0.38
CA LEU A 90 -3.29 -6.11 1.56
C LEU A 90 -4.79 -6.19 1.26
N LEU A 91 -5.26 -5.62 0.15
CA LEU A 91 -6.65 -5.76 -0.27
C LEU A 91 -7.00 -7.23 -0.59
N GLY A 92 -6.09 -7.97 -1.24
CA GLY A 92 -6.23 -9.40 -1.48
C GLY A 92 -6.27 -10.23 -0.19
N SER A 93 -5.56 -9.80 0.86
CA SER A 93 -5.61 -10.48 2.17
C SER A 93 -7.01 -10.41 2.80
N TRP A 94 -7.75 -9.31 2.59
CA TRP A 94 -9.14 -9.20 3.01
C TRP A 94 -10.06 -10.12 2.21
N LEU A 95 -9.82 -10.28 0.91
CA LEU A 95 -10.55 -11.25 0.10
C LEU A 95 -10.33 -12.67 0.59
N LYS A 96 -9.08 -13.05 0.87
CA LYS A 96 -8.76 -14.35 1.47
C LYS A 96 -9.47 -14.55 2.81
N ARG A 97 -9.42 -13.56 3.71
CA ARG A 97 -10.13 -13.60 5.00
C ARG A 97 -11.63 -13.75 4.81
N TYR A 98 -12.21 -13.04 3.85
CA TYR A 98 -13.63 -13.14 3.54
C TYR A 98 -14.03 -14.55 3.07
N GLN A 99 -13.17 -15.24 2.32
CA GLN A 99 -13.42 -16.61 1.86
C GLN A 99 -13.24 -17.67 2.95
N VAL A 100 -12.23 -17.50 3.81
CA VAL A 100 -11.89 -18.48 4.86
C VAL A 100 -12.77 -18.33 6.09
N ASP A 101 -13.04 -17.09 6.52
CA ASP A 101 -13.79 -16.82 7.73
C ASP A 101 -15.29 -16.76 7.41
N ASN A 102 -16.10 -17.69 7.94
CA ASN A 102 -17.56 -17.66 7.79
C ASN A 102 -18.28 -17.00 8.97
N ASP A 103 -17.74 -17.10 10.19
CA ASP A 103 -18.45 -16.69 11.42
C ASP A 103 -17.91 -15.39 12.06
N LYS A 104 -17.47 -14.43 11.25
CA LYS A 104 -16.96 -13.14 11.75
C LYS A 104 -18.00 -12.04 11.60
N ILE A 105 -18.20 -11.26 12.67
CA ILE A 105 -19.16 -10.14 12.71
C ILE A 105 -18.93 -9.15 11.56
N TRP A 106 -17.68 -8.79 11.28
CA TRP A 106 -17.36 -7.84 10.20
C TRP A 106 -17.85 -8.34 8.83
N LYS A 107 -17.79 -9.66 8.58
CA LYS A 107 -18.27 -10.27 7.35
C LYS A 107 -19.79 -10.21 7.28
N GLN A 108 -20.48 -10.56 8.38
CA GLN A 108 -21.94 -10.46 8.46
C GLN A 108 -22.44 -9.04 8.20
N VAL A 109 -21.75 -8.03 8.74
CA VAL A 109 -22.05 -6.61 8.49
C VAL A 109 -21.87 -6.25 7.01
N VAL A 110 -20.78 -6.71 6.38
CA VAL A 110 -20.52 -6.50 4.95
C VAL A 110 -21.59 -7.18 4.09
N ASP A 111 -21.93 -8.43 4.40
CA ASP A 111 -22.93 -9.22 3.68
C ASP A 111 -24.32 -8.63 3.78
N HIS A 112 -24.71 -8.18 4.98
CA HIS A 112 -25.98 -7.52 5.19
C HIS A 112 -26.04 -6.16 4.48
N LYS A 113 -24.97 -5.35 4.57
CA LYS A 113 -24.93 -4.00 3.98
C LYS A 113 -24.91 -4.03 2.45
N TYR A 114 -24.19 -4.96 1.84
CA TYR A 114 -23.96 -5.00 0.39
C TYR A 114 -24.70 -6.12 -0.34
N LYS A 115 -25.51 -6.91 0.38
CA LYS A 115 -26.31 -8.02 -0.17
C LYS A 115 -25.47 -9.00 -0.99
N THR A 116 -24.28 -9.30 -0.48
CA THR A 116 -23.24 -10.10 -1.14
C THR A 116 -23.71 -11.50 -1.55
N SER A 117 -24.72 -12.04 -0.85
CA SER A 117 -25.29 -13.37 -1.08
C SER A 117 -26.31 -13.44 -2.24
N GLN A 118 -26.66 -12.33 -2.89
CA GLN A 118 -27.63 -12.31 -4.00
C GLN A 118 -27.16 -11.41 -5.16
N PRO A 119 -26.69 -11.94 -6.31
CA PRO A 119 -26.33 -13.33 -6.61
C PRO A 119 -24.89 -13.72 -6.22
N ASN A 120 -23.96 -12.76 -6.10
CA ASN A 120 -22.60 -12.97 -5.60
C ASN A 120 -21.92 -11.61 -5.29
N VAL A 121 -20.75 -11.67 -4.63
CA VAL A 121 -19.90 -10.50 -4.32
C VAL A 121 -19.69 -9.58 -5.52
N PHE A 122 -19.49 -10.16 -6.71
CA PHE A 122 -19.11 -9.45 -7.93
C PHE A 122 -20.26 -8.69 -8.59
N CYS A 123 -21.50 -8.99 -8.22
CA CYS A 123 -22.71 -8.38 -8.78
C CYS A 123 -23.33 -7.32 -7.87
N SER A 124 -22.67 -7.00 -6.74
CA SER A 124 -23.16 -5.98 -5.79
C SER A 124 -23.01 -4.56 -6.36
N ASN A 125 -24.03 -3.73 -6.16
CA ASN A 125 -24.14 -2.43 -6.82
C ASN A 125 -23.18 -1.40 -6.21
N ALA A 126 -22.21 -0.91 -6.99
CA ALA A 126 -21.11 -0.08 -6.50
C ALA A 126 -21.45 1.40 -6.27
N GLN A 127 -22.66 1.86 -6.64
CA GLN A 127 -23.03 3.28 -6.65
C GLN A 127 -22.97 3.95 -5.27
N VAL A 128 -23.30 3.24 -4.18
CA VAL A 128 -23.19 3.73 -2.78
C VAL A 128 -22.30 2.79 -1.95
N SER A 129 -21.12 2.46 -2.49
CA SER A 129 -20.15 1.58 -1.82
C SER A 129 -19.13 2.37 -1.00
N SER A 130 -18.73 1.81 0.16
CA SER A 130 -17.66 2.39 0.97
C SER A 130 -16.32 2.31 0.24
N HIS A 131 -15.35 3.17 0.58
CA HIS A 131 -14.01 3.09 0.00
C HIS A 131 -13.37 1.71 0.18
N PHE A 132 -13.64 1.06 1.33
CA PHE A 132 -13.28 -0.32 1.58
C PHE A 132 -13.91 -1.29 0.60
N PHE A 133 -15.24 -1.26 0.45
CA PHE A 133 -15.93 -2.19 -0.43
C PHE A 133 -15.53 -2.00 -1.89
N LYS A 134 -15.25 -0.75 -2.33
CA LYS A 134 -14.68 -0.47 -3.66
C LYS A 134 -13.33 -1.14 -3.86
N GLY A 135 -12.42 -1.01 -2.88
CA GLY A 135 -11.11 -1.67 -2.92
C GLY A 135 -11.22 -3.20 -2.88
N PHE A 136 -12.14 -3.71 -2.08
CA PHE A 136 -12.43 -5.14 -1.93
C PHE A 136 -12.97 -5.77 -3.23
N ILE A 137 -13.98 -5.16 -3.85
CA ILE A 137 -14.53 -5.61 -5.15
C ILE A 137 -13.46 -5.55 -6.23
N TRP A 138 -12.67 -4.47 -6.26
CA TRP A 138 -11.57 -4.36 -7.22
C TRP A 138 -10.55 -5.48 -7.04
N ALA A 139 -10.14 -5.79 -5.80
CA ALA A 139 -9.22 -6.90 -5.53
C ALA A 139 -9.83 -8.26 -5.93
N ALA A 140 -11.13 -8.44 -5.72
CA ALA A 140 -11.85 -9.63 -6.17
C ALA A 140 -11.86 -9.75 -7.71
N GLN A 141 -12.09 -8.65 -8.43
CA GLN A 141 -12.04 -8.62 -9.89
C GLN A 141 -10.63 -8.94 -10.41
N VAL A 142 -9.59 -8.37 -9.80
CA VAL A 142 -8.19 -8.64 -10.13
C VAL A 142 -7.84 -10.11 -9.88
N ALA A 143 -8.29 -10.68 -8.77
CA ALA A 143 -8.08 -12.10 -8.48
C ALA A 143 -8.75 -13.01 -9.53
N LYS A 144 -9.92 -12.63 -10.04
CA LYS A 144 -10.65 -13.37 -11.09
C LYS A 144 -10.00 -13.24 -12.48
N MET A 145 -9.56 -12.04 -12.85
CA MET A 145 -9.00 -11.75 -14.18
C MET A 145 -7.49 -12.06 -14.28
N GLY A 146 -6.83 -12.29 -13.14
CA GLY A 146 -5.37 -12.37 -13.05
C GLY A 146 -4.74 -10.98 -12.99
N TYR A 147 -3.77 -10.80 -12.09
CA TYR A 147 -2.96 -9.59 -12.05
C TYR A 147 -1.94 -9.62 -13.20
N ARG A 148 -2.02 -8.65 -14.12
CA ARG A 148 -1.07 -8.43 -15.22
C ARG A 148 -0.16 -7.24 -14.93
#